data_AF-A0A0G1P4F3-F1
#
_entry.id   AF-A0A0G1P4F3-F1
#
_cell.length_a   1.000
_cell.length_b   1.000
_cell.length_c   1.000
_cell.angle_alpha   90.00
_cell.angle_beta   90.00
_cell.angle_gamma   90.00
#
_symmetry.space_group_name_H-M   'P 1'
#
loop_
_entity.id
_entity.type
_entity.pdbx_description
1 polymer ?
#
loop_
_entity_poly.entity_id
_entity_poly.type
_entity_poly.pdbx_seq_one_letter_code
_entity_poly.pdbx_strand_id
1 'polypeptide(L)'
;MPDTAQEPLVRTLDGETLVTPPVPMATPTKKFKLPPQVLPILGVVLTVCGVLAVVFFLVIFLPVKSVLTSVDKLKASGQQVAVAAKSQDLGAVKLQLTVVEKDLAEVSQKYNRLAWLKLMPIANNYFKDGQHGLIAASRMLDAGKITVDAIAPYADVIGLKGLATSGDGAKTAQDRINFIVETLDKIKPQLSLIGTKLDEAQKEVSQIKPSRYPETFRGMQVRSQLVSGIALLDQASSLVNDARPLLESAPYILGKDKPRKYLAIFQNDAELRPTGGFMTGYAIIEVNKGKISTLESDDIYKLDEKFPKRIPAPDPIKKYHPNVPYWYLPSLQQLTALLWWILNFW
;
A
#
# COMPACT_ATOMS: atom_id res chain seq x y z
N MET A 1 -20.49 -91.90 -27.96
CA MET A 1 -19.53 -93.00 -27.71
C MET A 1 -18.19 -92.58 -28.26
N PRO A 2 -17.05 -92.90 -27.62
CA PRO A 2 -16.80 -93.37 -26.25
C PRO A 2 -15.81 -92.42 -25.52
N ASP A 3 -15.71 -92.34 -24.19
CA ASP A 3 -15.29 -93.37 -23.23
C ASP A 3 -13.85 -93.87 -23.49
N THR A 4 -12.92 -93.54 -22.59
CA THR A 4 -11.94 -94.48 -22.02
C THR A 4 -11.09 -93.74 -21.00
N ALA A 5 -11.38 -94.01 -19.74
CA ALA A 5 -10.44 -93.87 -18.64
C ALA A 5 -9.19 -94.74 -18.89
N GLN A 6 -8.02 -94.23 -18.53
CA GLN A 6 -6.86 -95.05 -18.22
C GLN A 6 -6.43 -94.77 -16.77
N GLU A 7 -6.30 -95.87 -16.04
CA GLU A 7 -5.90 -96.03 -14.65
C GLU A 7 -4.41 -95.67 -14.39
N PRO A 8 -3.99 -95.61 -13.11
CA PRO A 8 -2.96 -94.70 -12.63
C PRO A 8 -1.55 -95.29 -12.64
N LEU A 9 -0.54 -94.41 -12.73
CA LEU A 9 0.85 -94.74 -12.43
C LEU A 9 1.24 -94.13 -11.08
N VAL A 10 1.20 -94.98 -10.06
CA VAL A 10 1.90 -94.77 -8.79
C VAL A 10 3.40 -94.74 -9.10
N ARG A 11 4.03 -93.58 -8.91
CA ARG A 11 5.48 -93.47 -8.69
C ARG A 11 5.69 -92.87 -7.30
N THR A 12 6.12 -93.73 -6.39
CA THR A 12 6.78 -93.34 -5.14
C THR A 12 8.03 -92.57 -5.51
N LEU A 13 8.03 -91.26 -5.26
CA LEU A 13 9.24 -90.44 -5.29
C LEU A 13 9.84 -90.47 -3.90
N ASP A 14 10.93 -91.22 -3.79
CA ASP A 14 11.81 -91.24 -2.63
C ASP A 14 12.27 -89.81 -2.31
N GLY A 15 12.23 -89.46 -1.03
CA GLY A 15 12.55 -88.12 -0.56
C GLY A 15 14.01 -87.75 -0.80
N GLU A 16 14.25 -86.87 -1.77
CA GLU A 16 15.46 -86.06 -1.76
C GLU A 16 15.36 -85.03 -0.64
N THR A 17 16.34 -85.06 0.25
CA THR A 17 16.49 -84.08 1.32
C THR A 17 16.84 -82.73 0.70
N LEU A 18 15.87 -81.81 0.71
CA LEU A 18 16.12 -80.41 0.40
C LEU A 18 17.06 -79.84 1.46
N VAL A 19 18.35 -79.74 1.10
CA VAL A 19 19.36 -78.99 1.82
C VAL A 19 18.92 -77.52 1.80
N THR A 20 18.31 -77.07 2.88
CA THR A 20 18.04 -75.65 3.10
C THR A 20 19.38 -74.94 3.38
N PRO A 21 19.67 -73.80 2.74
CA PRO A 21 20.85 -73.01 3.11
C PRO A 21 20.73 -72.59 4.58
N PRO A 22 21.83 -72.58 5.35
CA PRO A 22 21.79 -72.24 6.76
C PRO A 22 21.26 -70.81 6.94
N VAL A 23 20.22 -70.68 7.75
CA VAL A 23 19.72 -69.39 8.25
C VAL A 23 20.91 -68.65 8.85
N PRO A 24 21.23 -67.42 8.44
CA PRO A 24 22.28 -66.65 9.08
C PRO A 24 21.91 -66.48 10.56
N MET A 25 22.67 -67.15 11.44
CA MET A 25 22.52 -67.03 12.88
C MET A 25 22.63 -65.56 13.25
N ALA A 26 21.59 -65.02 13.88
CA ALA A 26 21.62 -63.68 14.42
C ALA A 26 22.84 -63.55 15.35
N THR A 27 23.82 -62.74 14.94
CA THR A 27 24.94 -62.37 15.79
C THR A 27 24.39 -61.77 17.08
N PRO A 28 24.83 -62.22 18.26
CA PRO A 28 24.32 -61.69 19.52
C PRO A 28 24.58 -60.19 19.57
N THR A 29 23.52 -59.40 19.70
CA THR A 29 23.62 -57.96 19.91
C THR A 29 24.44 -57.75 21.19
N LYS A 30 25.68 -57.26 21.06
CA LYS A 30 26.49 -56.83 22.20
C LYS A 30 25.67 -55.79 22.95
N LYS A 31 25.10 -56.17 24.10
CA LYS A 31 24.42 -55.24 25.00
C LYS A 31 25.45 -54.18 25.40
N PHE A 32 25.32 -52.99 24.84
CA PHE A 32 26.18 -51.85 25.13
C PHE A 32 25.99 -51.48 26.60
N LYS A 33 26.84 -52.01 27.48
CA LYS A 33 26.80 -51.71 28.92
C LYS A 33 27.52 -50.39 29.13
N LEU A 34 26.75 -49.31 29.31
CA LEU A 34 27.28 -48.01 29.73
C LEU A 34 28.01 -48.19 31.08
N PRO A 35 29.21 -47.60 31.26
CA PRO A 35 29.92 -47.70 32.52
C PRO A 35 29.07 -47.07 33.65
N PRO A 36 29.06 -47.67 34.86
CA PRO A 36 28.21 -47.21 35.97
C PRO A 36 28.50 -45.77 36.43
N GLN A 37 29.69 -45.25 36.09
CA GLN A 37 30.10 -43.86 36.35
C GLN A 37 29.46 -42.85 35.37
N VAL A 38 28.97 -43.28 34.20
CA VAL A 38 28.35 -42.43 33.17
C VAL A 38 26.83 -42.31 33.36
N LEU A 39 26.21 -43.28 34.04
CA LEU A 39 24.78 -43.27 34.36
C LEU A 39 24.33 -42.04 35.19
N PRO A 40 25.02 -41.63 36.28
CA PRO A 40 24.65 -40.43 37.03
C PRO A 40 24.89 -39.15 36.23
N ILE A 41 25.95 -39.09 35.41
CA ILE A 41 26.26 -37.95 34.54
C ILE A 41 25.18 -37.78 33.47
N LEU A 42 24.75 -38.87 32.84
CA LEU A 42 23.66 -38.89 31.86
C LEU A 42 22.32 -38.47 32.48
N GLY A 43 22.05 -38.89 33.72
CA GLY A 43 20.88 -38.46 34.49
C GLY A 43 20.87 -36.96 34.77
N VAL A 44 22.02 -36.38 35.15
CA VAL A 44 22.17 -34.92 35.37
C VAL A 44 22.05 -34.14 34.06
N VAL A 45 22.63 -34.63 32.96
CA VAL A 45 22.49 -33.99 31.64
C VAL A 45 21.04 -34.01 31.17
N LEU A 46 20.32 -35.13 31.33
CA LEU A 46 18.90 -35.23 30.97
C LEU A 46 18.00 -34.32 31.82
N THR A 47 18.26 -34.20 33.12
CA THR A 47 17.50 -33.28 33.98
C THR A 47 17.80 -31.82 33.66
N VAL A 48 19.06 -31.46 33.41
CA VAL A 48 19.43 -30.10 32.98
C VAL A 48 18.79 -29.78 31.62
N CYS A 49 18.85 -30.70 30.65
CA CYS A 49 18.16 -30.52 29.37
C CYS A 49 16.64 -30.44 29.53
N GLY A 50 16.03 -31.23 30.41
CA GLY A 50 14.61 -31.19 30.72
C GLY A 50 14.19 -29.85 31.35
N VAL A 51 14.97 -29.36 32.31
CA VAL A 51 14.76 -28.04 32.93
C VAL A 51 14.93 -26.93 31.90
N LEU A 52 15.97 -26.99 31.06
CA LEU A 52 16.16 -26.02 29.96
C LEU A 52 15.00 -26.08 28.95
N ALA A 53 14.45 -27.25 28.65
CA ALA A 53 13.30 -27.39 27.76
C ALA A 53 12.01 -26.82 28.38
N VAL A 54 11.80 -27.03 29.69
CA VAL A 54 10.66 -26.43 30.42
C VAL A 54 10.82 -24.92 30.52
N VAL A 55 12.02 -24.42 30.83
CA VAL A 55 12.34 -22.99 30.83
C VAL A 55 12.14 -22.40 29.44
N PHE A 56 12.62 -23.06 28.39
CA PHE A 56 12.39 -22.66 27.00
C PHE A 56 10.88 -22.62 26.68
N PHE A 57 10.12 -23.64 27.06
CA PHE A 57 8.70 -23.72 26.82
C PHE A 57 7.92 -22.61 27.56
N LEU A 58 8.23 -22.38 28.83
CA LEU A 58 7.55 -21.37 29.65
C LEU A 58 7.98 -19.93 29.31
N VAL A 59 9.26 -19.69 29.05
CA VAL A 59 9.85 -18.34 28.87
C VAL A 59 9.84 -17.89 27.41
N ILE A 60 9.84 -18.82 26.45
CA ILE A 60 9.92 -18.51 25.02
C ILE A 60 8.63 -18.90 24.30
N PHE A 61 8.22 -20.17 24.37
CA PHE A 61 7.10 -20.67 23.57
C PHE A 61 5.74 -20.05 23.96
N LEU A 62 5.39 -20.05 25.25
CA LEU A 62 4.14 -19.47 25.74
C LEU A 62 3.97 -17.97 25.42
N PRO A 63 4.96 -17.09 25.72
CA PRO A 63 4.79 -15.67 25.44
C PRO A 63 4.82 -15.36 23.94
N VAL A 64 5.64 -16.06 23.14
CA VAL A 64 5.62 -15.89 21.67
C VAL A 64 4.27 -16.30 21.10
N LYS A 65 3.69 -17.43 21.53
CA LYS A 65 2.35 -17.84 21.11
C LYS A 65 1.29 -16.79 21.47
N SER A 66 1.37 -16.22 22.68
CA SER A 66 0.45 -15.17 23.14
C SER A 66 0.55 -13.87 22.33
N VAL A 67 1.76 -13.50 21.89
CA VAL A 67 1.96 -12.38 20.96
C VAL A 67 1.35 -12.69 19.61
N LEU A 68 1.60 -13.87 19.05
CA LEU A 68 1.06 -14.27 17.74
C LEU A 68 -0.47 -14.23 17.72
N THR A 69 -1.15 -14.72 18.77
CA THR A 69 -2.62 -14.65 18.83
C THR A 69 -3.15 -13.22 18.90
N SER A 70 -2.44 -12.31 19.58
CA SER A 70 -2.80 -10.88 19.60
C SER A 70 -2.51 -10.21 18.25
N VAL A 71 -1.47 -10.62 17.53
CA VAL A 71 -1.19 -10.14 16.17
C VAL A 71 -2.27 -10.59 15.19
N ASP A 72 -2.74 -11.84 15.29
CA ASP A 72 -3.85 -12.34 14.47
C ASP A 72 -5.15 -11.55 14.73
N LYS A 73 -5.42 -11.23 16.00
CA LYS A 73 -6.55 -10.37 16.39
C LYS A 73 -6.41 -8.96 15.82
N LEU A 74 -5.23 -8.34 15.95
CA LEU A 74 -4.92 -7.03 15.38
C LEU A 74 -5.06 -7.02 13.85
N LYS A 75 -4.60 -8.08 13.18
CA LYS A 75 -4.77 -8.25 11.73
C LYS A 75 -6.25 -8.31 11.35
N ALA A 76 -7.04 -9.09 12.08
CA ALA A 76 -8.48 -9.19 11.86
C ALA A 76 -9.18 -7.83 12.08
N SER A 77 -8.87 -7.12 13.17
CA SER A 77 -9.45 -5.80 13.43
C SER A 77 -9.00 -4.75 12.42
N GLY A 78 -7.76 -4.80 11.94
CA GLY A 78 -7.26 -3.95 10.86
C GLY A 78 -7.96 -4.20 9.52
N GLN A 79 -8.24 -5.46 9.17
CA GLN A 79 -9.00 -5.80 7.95
C GLN A 79 -10.43 -5.24 7.99
N GLN A 80 -11.07 -5.20 9.17
CA GLN A 80 -12.39 -4.61 9.33
C GLN A 80 -12.41 -3.10 9.09
N VAL A 81 -11.30 -2.38 9.32
CA VAL A 81 -11.20 -0.95 8.96
C VAL A 81 -11.37 -0.79 7.46
N ALA A 82 -10.72 -1.64 6.66
CA ALA A 82 -10.84 -1.59 5.20
C ALA A 82 -12.25 -1.95 4.72
N VAL A 83 -12.94 -2.87 5.39
CA VAL A 83 -14.34 -3.20 5.11
C VAL A 83 -15.25 -2.02 5.41
N ALA A 84 -15.12 -1.40 6.59
CA ALA A 84 -15.90 -0.22 6.99
C ALA A 84 -15.63 0.99 6.08
N ALA A 85 -14.39 1.19 5.65
CA ALA A 85 -14.02 2.24 4.71
C ALA A 85 -14.68 2.01 3.33
N LYS A 86 -14.71 0.77 2.85
CA LYS A 86 -15.39 0.39 1.60
C LYS A 86 -16.91 0.58 1.67
N SER A 87 -17.52 0.41 2.84
CA SER A 87 -18.95 0.69 3.03
C SER A 87 -19.27 2.17 3.19
N GLN A 88 -18.26 3.07 3.09
CA GLN A 88 -18.41 4.52 3.24
C GLN A 88 -19.03 4.93 4.58
N ASP A 89 -18.89 4.08 5.61
CA ASP A 89 -19.42 4.34 6.95
C ASP A 89 -18.29 4.84 7.85
N LEU A 90 -18.20 6.16 7.96
CA LEU A 90 -17.15 6.80 8.73
C LEU A 90 -17.32 6.56 10.24
N GLY A 91 -18.55 6.34 10.70
CA GLY A 91 -18.83 5.96 12.09
C GLY A 91 -18.27 4.59 12.41
N ALA A 92 -18.52 3.61 11.54
CA ALA A 92 -17.95 2.28 11.64
C ALA A 92 -16.41 2.31 11.56
N VAL A 93 -15.83 3.12 10.66
CA VAL A 93 -14.36 3.30 10.59
C VAL A 93 -13.82 3.85 11.91
N LYS A 94 -14.43 4.90 12.47
CA LYS A 94 -13.99 5.50 13.73
C LYS A 94 -14.00 4.49 14.88
N LEU A 95 -15.09 3.76 15.04
CA LEU A 95 -15.22 2.71 16.06
C LEU A 95 -14.17 1.61 15.87
N GLN A 96 -13.97 1.16 14.63
CA GLN A 96 -13.02 0.10 14.34
C GLN A 96 -11.57 0.54 14.55
N LEU A 97 -11.22 1.80 14.28
CA LEU A 97 -9.90 2.35 14.63
C LEU A 97 -9.65 2.31 16.15
N THR A 98 -10.66 2.58 16.99
CA THR A 98 -10.53 2.43 18.45
C THR A 98 -10.31 0.97 18.86
N VAL A 99 -10.91 0.00 18.16
CA VAL A 99 -10.63 -1.43 18.39
C VAL A 99 -9.19 -1.78 18.01
N VAL A 100 -8.73 -1.30 16.85
CA VAL A 100 -7.34 -1.49 16.39
C VAL A 100 -6.35 -0.86 17.38
N GLU A 101 -6.66 0.31 17.94
CA GLU A 101 -5.85 0.95 18.99
C GLU A 101 -5.67 0.06 20.21
N LYS A 102 -6.77 -0.50 20.70
CA LYS A 102 -6.75 -1.41 21.85
C LYS A 102 -5.97 -2.69 21.54
N ASP A 103 -6.18 -3.30 20.38
CA ASP A 103 -5.48 -4.52 19.97
C ASP A 103 -3.99 -4.26 19.75
N LEU A 104 -3.62 -3.11 19.17
CA LEU A 104 -2.23 -2.71 18.98
C LEU A 104 -1.53 -2.45 20.32
N ALA A 105 -2.21 -1.81 21.27
CA ALA A 105 -1.70 -1.63 22.62
C ALA A 105 -1.50 -2.99 23.33
N GLU A 106 -2.42 -3.94 23.15
CA GLU A 106 -2.30 -5.29 23.68
C GLU A 106 -1.07 -6.02 23.09
N VAL A 107 -0.86 -5.94 21.78
CA VAL A 107 0.33 -6.49 21.11
C VAL A 107 1.59 -5.83 21.64
N SER A 108 1.64 -4.50 21.70
CA SER A 108 2.80 -3.74 22.19
C SER A 108 3.17 -4.13 23.63
N GLN A 109 2.19 -4.25 24.51
CA GLN A 109 2.40 -4.68 25.90
C GLN A 109 2.96 -6.09 25.98
N LYS A 110 2.39 -7.06 25.24
CA LYS A 110 2.87 -8.44 25.23
C LYS A 110 4.24 -8.57 24.57
N TYR A 111 4.49 -7.80 23.52
CA TYR A 111 5.76 -7.75 22.82
C TYR A 111 6.89 -7.23 23.72
N ASN A 112 6.61 -6.20 24.53
CA ASN A 112 7.58 -5.66 25.49
C ASN A 112 7.99 -6.68 26.58
N ARG A 113 7.16 -7.69 26.89
CA ARG A 113 7.57 -8.79 27.80
C ARG A 113 8.70 -9.65 27.20
N LEU A 114 8.87 -9.62 25.88
CA LEU A 114 9.96 -10.28 25.17
C LEU A 114 11.22 -9.42 25.06
N ALA A 115 11.30 -8.29 25.79
CA ALA A 115 12.47 -7.40 25.74
C ALA A 115 13.79 -8.07 26.12
N TRP A 116 13.76 -9.19 26.84
CA TRP A 116 14.93 -10.00 27.13
C TRP A 116 15.60 -10.58 25.86
N LEU A 117 14.86 -10.72 24.75
CA LEU A 117 15.41 -11.11 23.44
C LEU A 117 16.45 -10.14 22.88
N LYS A 118 16.50 -8.89 23.38
CA LYS A 118 17.54 -7.92 23.04
C LYS A 118 18.95 -8.39 23.39
N LEU A 119 19.08 -9.25 24.42
CA LEU A 119 20.36 -9.79 24.88
C LEU A 119 20.88 -10.93 23.97
N MET A 120 20.04 -11.48 23.10
CA MET A 120 20.41 -12.60 22.23
C MET A 120 20.94 -12.10 20.87
N PRO A 121 22.16 -12.49 20.44
CA PRO A 121 22.80 -11.94 19.24
C PRO A 121 21.97 -12.05 17.96
N ILE A 122 21.27 -13.17 17.77
CA ILE A 122 20.48 -13.44 16.56
C ILE A 122 19.07 -12.86 16.69
N ALA A 123 18.41 -13.04 17.83
CA ALA A 123 17.01 -12.61 18.02
C ALA A 123 16.86 -11.09 18.22
N ASN A 124 17.92 -10.38 18.60
CA ASN A 124 17.90 -8.93 18.80
C ASN A 124 17.44 -8.16 17.55
N ASN A 125 17.93 -8.54 16.37
CA ASN A 125 17.57 -7.85 15.13
C ASN A 125 16.07 -8.02 14.80
N TYR A 126 15.54 -9.24 14.94
CA TYR A 126 14.11 -9.51 14.75
C TYR A 126 13.25 -8.80 15.80
N PHE A 127 13.76 -8.73 17.04
CA PHE A 127 13.08 -8.00 18.10
C PHE A 127 12.98 -6.50 17.78
N LYS A 128 14.07 -5.89 17.32
CA LYS A 128 14.08 -4.47 16.88
C LYS A 128 13.15 -4.22 15.70
N ASP A 129 13.19 -5.09 14.69
CA ASP A 129 12.31 -4.97 13.52
C ASP A 129 10.83 -4.97 13.92
N GLY A 130 10.43 -5.84 14.86
CA GLY A 130 9.07 -5.81 15.40
C GLY A 130 8.75 -4.57 16.25
N GLN A 131 9.73 -4.01 16.99
CA GLN A 131 9.52 -2.73 17.69
C GLN A 131 9.26 -1.59 16.71
N HIS A 132 10.10 -1.46 15.68
CA HIS A 132 9.94 -0.48 14.62
C HIS A 132 8.57 -0.64 13.92
N GLY A 133 8.17 -1.89 13.62
CA GLY A 133 6.86 -2.18 13.03
C GLY A 133 5.68 -1.77 13.91
N LEU A 134 5.75 -1.97 15.23
CA LEU A 134 4.70 -1.56 16.16
C LEU A 134 4.62 -0.05 16.34
N ILE A 135 5.76 0.64 16.39
CA ILE A 135 5.80 2.11 16.44
C ILE A 135 5.20 2.67 15.15
N ALA A 136 5.62 2.15 13.98
CA ALA A 136 5.04 2.55 12.70
C ALA A 136 3.53 2.33 12.63
N ALA A 137 3.04 1.16 13.08
CA ALA A 137 1.62 0.87 13.14
C ALA A 137 0.86 1.86 14.02
N SER A 138 1.45 2.27 15.16
CA SER A 138 0.87 3.28 16.05
C SER A 138 0.79 4.64 15.36
N ARG A 139 1.84 5.07 14.66
CA ARG A 139 1.84 6.33 13.89
C ARG A 139 0.85 6.32 12.74
N MET A 140 0.71 5.21 12.02
CA MET A 140 -0.31 5.06 10.98
C MET A 140 -1.73 5.11 11.57
N LEU A 141 -1.94 4.51 12.74
CA LEU A 141 -3.22 4.56 13.43
C LEU A 141 -3.56 5.99 13.88
N ASP A 142 -2.60 6.72 14.45
CA ASP A 142 -2.75 8.14 14.80
C ASP A 142 -3.16 8.95 13.56
N ALA A 143 -2.46 8.77 12.44
CA ALA A 143 -2.76 9.43 11.18
C ALA A 143 -4.19 9.11 10.69
N GLY A 144 -4.60 7.84 10.77
CA GLY A 144 -5.95 7.39 10.42
C GLY A 144 -7.03 8.04 11.30
N LYS A 145 -6.81 8.09 12.62
CA LYS A 145 -7.74 8.74 13.56
C LYS A 145 -7.86 10.24 13.29
N ILE A 146 -6.74 10.95 13.11
CA ILE A 146 -6.73 12.37 12.76
C ILE A 146 -7.48 12.60 11.44
N THR A 147 -7.28 11.74 10.44
CA THR A 147 -7.99 11.81 9.16
C THR A 147 -9.50 11.71 9.36
N VAL A 148 -9.96 10.69 10.11
CA VAL A 148 -11.38 10.48 10.41
C VAL A 148 -11.97 11.66 11.17
N ASP A 149 -11.28 12.16 12.20
CA ASP A 149 -11.74 13.30 12.98
C ASP A 149 -11.76 14.60 12.17
N ALA A 150 -10.82 14.78 11.23
CA ALA A 150 -10.79 15.95 10.35
C ALA A 150 -11.94 15.95 9.33
N ILE A 151 -12.37 14.78 8.84
CA ILE A 151 -13.46 14.67 7.86
C ILE A 151 -14.83 14.41 8.50
N ALA A 152 -14.89 14.00 9.77
CA ALA A 152 -16.14 13.70 10.47
C ALA A 152 -17.17 14.84 10.45
N PRO A 153 -16.82 16.11 10.70
CA PRO A 153 -17.78 17.22 10.61
C PRO A 153 -18.33 17.45 9.20
N TYR A 154 -17.70 16.82 8.20
CA TYR A 154 -17.91 17.05 6.78
C TYR A 154 -18.48 15.84 6.06
N ALA A 155 -18.65 14.70 6.76
CA ALA A 155 -19.03 13.41 6.22
C ALA A 155 -20.26 13.46 5.30
N ASP A 156 -21.35 14.10 5.73
CA ASP A 156 -22.59 14.19 4.94
C ASP A 156 -22.40 14.96 3.62
N VAL A 157 -21.55 16.00 3.64
CA VAL A 157 -21.27 16.85 2.46
C VAL A 157 -20.44 16.13 1.42
N ILE A 158 -19.67 15.11 1.82
CA ILE A 158 -18.89 14.25 0.91
C ILE A 158 -19.54 12.88 0.68
N GLY A 159 -20.74 12.64 1.22
CA GLY A 159 -21.51 11.41 1.01
C GLY A 159 -21.08 10.23 1.86
N LEU A 160 -20.38 10.46 2.98
CA LEU A 160 -20.04 9.45 3.97
C LEU A 160 -21.13 9.35 5.04
N LYS A 161 -21.39 8.13 5.52
CA LYS A 161 -22.45 7.83 6.50
C LYS A 161 -21.89 7.70 7.93
N GLY A 162 -22.77 7.71 8.94
CA GLY A 162 -22.49 7.16 10.27
C GLY A 162 -21.96 8.11 11.35
N LEU A 163 -21.72 9.39 11.07
CA LEU A 163 -21.22 10.36 12.08
C LEU A 163 -22.01 11.66 12.19
N ALA A 164 -22.97 11.90 11.31
CA ALA A 164 -23.87 13.03 11.40
C ALA A 164 -25.33 12.59 11.21
N THR A 165 -26.21 13.27 11.94
CA THR A 165 -27.66 13.03 12.03
C THR A 165 -28.45 14.04 11.20
N SER A 166 -27.84 14.70 10.21
CA SER A 166 -28.48 15.84 9.54
C SER A 166 -28.14 15.95 8.07
N GLY A 167 -29.13 15.58 7.25
CA GLY A 167 -29.39 16.36 6.06
C GLY A 167 -29.36 15.53 4.80
N ASP A 168 -30.56 15.11 4.42
CA ASP A 168 -31.12 15.30 3.08
C ASP A 168 -30.09 15.55 1.97
N GLY A 169 -30.04 14.65 0.99
CA GLY A 169 -29.18 14.71 -0.20
C GLY A 169 -29.40 15.94 -1.10
N ALA A 170 -30.09 16.96 -0.60
CA ALA A 170 -30.49 18.21 -1.23
C ALA A 170 -29.36 19.25 -1.37
N LYS A 171 -28.15 19.05 -0.82
CA LYS A 171 -27.04 19.99 -1.06
C LYS A 171 -26.56 19.91 -2.50
N THR A 172 -26.64 21.03 -3.21
CA THR A 172 -26.20 21.15 -4.60
C THR A 172 -24.69 20.94 -4.71
N ALA A 173 -24.20 20.63 -5.92
CA ALA A 173 -22.75 20.56 -6.17
C ALA A 173 -22.03 21.86 -5.78
N GLN A 174 -22.70 23.01 -5.95
CA GLN A 174 -22.16 24.32 -5.58
C GLN A 174 -21.99 24.48 -4.07
N ASP A 175 -22.97 24.04 -3.28
CA ASP A 175 -22.90 24.11 -1.82
C ASP A 175 -21.76 23.24 -1.27
N ARG A 176 -21.52 22.09 -1.91
CA ARG A 176 -20.41 21.18 -1.56
C ARG A 176 -19.06 21.84 -1.84
N ILE A 177 -18.90 22.53 -2.97
CA ILE A 177 -17.66 23.23 -3.33
C ILE A 177 -17.39 24.41 -2.39
N ASN A 178 -18.40 25.25 -2.12
CA ASN A 178 -18.25 26.37 -1.19
C ASN A 178 -17.83 25.89 0.20
N PHE A 179 -18.45 24.80 0.66
CA PHE A 179 -18.09 24.18 1.93
C PHE A 179 -16.65 23.66 1.95
N ILE A 180 -16.19 23.00 0.88
CA ILE A 180 -14.79 22.58 0.76
C ILE A 180 -13.87 23.82 0.87
N VAL A 181 -14.15 24.90 0.14
CA VAL A 181 -13.36 26.14 0.18
C VAL A 181 -13.25 26.75 1.58
N GLU A 182 -14.36 26.74 2.33
CA GLU A 182 -14.38 27.24 3.71
C GLU A 182 -13.63 26.33 4.69
N THR A 183 -13.68 25.02 4.46
CA THR A 183 -13.06 24.00 5.34
C THR A 183 -11.59 23.78 5.08
N LEU A 184 -11.06 24.15 3.90
CA LEU A 184 -9.64 24.03 3.56
C LEU A 184 -8.71 24.59 4.65
N ASP A 185 -9.01 25.77 5.21
CA ASP A 185 -8.15 26.37 6.25
C ASP A 185 -8.14 25.58 7.55
N LYS A 186 -9.22 24.84 7.85
CA LYS A 186 -9.33 23.97 9.02
C LYS A 186 -8.66 22.61 8.77
N ILE A 187 -8.67 22.13 7.53
CA ILE A 187 -8.08 20.84 7.13
C ILE A 187 -6.55 20.94 7.02
N LYS A 188 -6.01 22.07 6.53
CA LYS A 188 -4.57 22.32 6.40
C LYS A 188 -3.72 21.89 7.62
N PRO A 189 -4.00 22.35 8.86
CA PRO A 189 -3.21 21.95 10.02
C PRO A 189 -3.34 20.45 10.32
N GLN A 190 -4.51 19.86 10.10
CA GLN A 190 -4.72 18.41 10.28
C GLN A 190 -3.93 17.61 9.25
N LEU A 191 -3.88 18.05 7.99
CA LEU A 191 -3.06 17.42 6.95
C LEU A 191 -1.57 17.51 7.25
N SER A 192 -1.11 18.66 7.77
CA SER A 192 0.28 18.77 8.23
C SER A 192 0.56 17.73 9.30
N LEU A 193 -0.32 17.57 10.29
CA LEU A 193 -0.15 16.57 11.35
C LEU A 193 -0.18 15.13 10.80
N ILE A 194 -1.09 14.82 9.88
CA ILE A 194 -1.18 13.51 9.20
C ILE A 194 0.14 13.20 8.50
N GLY A 195 0.65 14.12 7.67
CA GLY A 195 1.92 13.91 6.96
C GLY A 195 3.08 13.68 7.92
N THR A 196 3.17 14.46 9.02
CA THR A 196 4.20 14.22 10.05
C THR A 196 4.11 12.82 10.64
N LYS A 197 2.91 12.30 10.91
CA LYS A 197 2.72 10.93 11.42
C LYS A 197 3.09 9.87 10.40
N LEU A 198 2.78 10.08 9.13
CA LEU A 198 3.20 9.18 8.05
C LEU A 198 4.73 9.18 7.87
N ASP A 199 5.38 10.34 7.97
CA ASP A 199 6.84 10.46 7.89
C ASP A 199 7.53 9.78 9.10
N GLU A 200 6.97 9.93 10.30
CA GLU A 200 7.42 9.19 11.50
C GLU A 200 7.29 7.67 11.29
N ALA A 201 6.16 7.21 10.75
CA ALA A 201 5.95 5.79 10.44
C ALA A 201 6.95 5.28 9.40
N GLN A 202 7.19 6.06 8.33
CA GLN A 202 8.12 5.72 7.26
C GLN A 202 9.53 5.57 7.79
N LYS A 203 9.99 6.50 8.64
CA LYS A 203 11.31 6.44 9.28
C LYS A 203 11.50 5.15 10.07
N GLU A 204 10.50 4.73 10.83
CA GLU A 204 10.54 3.46 11.58
C GLU A 204 10.59 2.25 10.64
N VAL A 205 9.72 2.20 9.64
CA VAL A 205 9.65 1.09 8.68
C VAL A 205 10.95 0.95 7.86
N SER A 206 11.63 2.05 7.55
CA SER A 206 12.91 2.04 6.83
C SER A 206 14.03 1.30 7.57
N GLN A 207 13.91 1.15 8.91
CA GLN A 207 14.87 0.39 9.72
C GLN A 207 14.67 -1.12 9.61
N ILE A 208 13.50 -1.58 9.15
CA ILE A 208 13.16 -2.99 8.99
C ILE A 208 13.84 -3.51 7.72
N LYS A 209 14.50 -4.68 7.80
CA LYS A 209 15.14 -5.31 6.65
C LYS A 209 14.33 -6.52 6.14
N PRO A 210 13.56 -6.40 5.04
CA PRO A 210 12.73 -7.51 4.54
C PRO A 210 13.51 -8.76 4.16
N SER A 211 14.78 -8.61 3.75
CA SER A 211 15.65 -9.74 3.39
C SER A 211 15.91 -10.72 4.54
N ARG A 212 15.76 -10.30 5.80
CA ARG A 212 15.92 -11.16 6.98
C ARG A 212 14.81 -12.19 7.17
N TYR A 213 13.67 -12.00 6.51
CA TYR A 213 12.49 -12.86 6.62
C TYR A 213 12.46 -13.86 5.47
N PRO A 214 12.05 -15.12 5.70
CA PRO A 214 11.88 -16.10 4.63
C PRO A 214 10.74 -15.70 3.69
N GLU A 215 10.76 -16.21 2.46
CA GLU A 215 9.70 -15.93 1.47
C GLU A 215 8.36 -16.45 1.96
N THR A 216 8.34 -17.69 2.45
CA THR A 216 7.15 -18.34 3.01
C THR A 216 7.37 -18.80 4.44
N PHE A 217 6.39 -18.57 5.31
CA PHE A 217 6.34 -19.13 6.66
C PHE A 217 4.93 -19.59 6.97
N ARG A 218 4.75 -20.87 7.33
CA ARG A 218 3.44 -21.48 7.63
C ARG A 218 2.39 -21.26 6.52
N GLY A 219 2.81 -21.37 5.25
CA GLY A 219 1.93 -21.16 4.09
C GLY A 219 1.62 -19.69 3.76
N MET A 220 2.15 -18.73 4.51
CA MET A 220 1.99 -17.30 4.24
C MET A 220 3.23 -16.72 3.57
N GLN A 221 3.04 -15.84 2.58
CA GLN A 221 4.14 -15.11 1.95
C GLN A 221 4.53 -13.89 2.80
N VAL A 222 5.41 -14.08 3.79
CA VAL A 222 5.71 -13.04 4.78
C VAL A 222 6.54 -11.91 4.18
N ARG A 223 7.56 -12.22 3.38
CA ARG A 223 8.43 -11.21 2.79
C ARG A 223 7.68 -10.30 1.83
N SER A 224 6.83 -10.86 0.96
CA SER A 224 6.06 -10.06 0.00
C SER A 224 5.03 -9.18 0.70
N GLN A 225 4.31 -9.69 1.72
CA GLN A 225 3.38 -8.89 2.51
C GLN A 225 4.07 -7.73 3.23
N LEU A 226 5.27 -7.97 3.78
CA LEU A 226 6.06 -6.91 4.39
C LEU A 226 6.41 -5.84 3.36
N VAL A 227 7.04 -6.22 2.24
CA VAL A 227 7.43 -5.28 1.16
C VAL A 227 6.23 -4.48 0.66
N SER A 228 5.09 -5.12 0.41
CA SER A 228 3.86 -4.43 -0.01
C SER A 228 3.36 -3.46 1.05
N GLY A 229 3.42 -3.82 2.34
CA GLY A 229 3.04 -2.92 3.44
C GLY A 229 3.93 -1.68 3.50
N ILE A 230 5.24 -1.84 3.33
CA ILE A 230 6.19 -0.71 3.26
C ILE A 230 5.86 0.19 2.06
N ALA A 231 5.69 -0.40 0.88
CA ALA A 231 5.39 0.35 -0.34
C ALA A 231 4.06 1.11 -0.26
N LEU A 232 3.05 0.56 0.42
CA LEU A 232 1.77 1.26 0.64
C LEU A 232 1.94 2.47 1.56
N LEU A 233 2.76 2.34 2.61
CA LEU A 233 3.07 3.46 3.49
C LEU A 233 3.85 4.56 2.75
N ASP A 234 4.83 4.20 1.93
CA ASP A 234 5.58 5.15 1.11
C ASP A 234 4.66 5.90 0.14
N GLN A 235 3.76 5.19 -0.54
CA GLN A 235 2.76 5.82 -1.41
C GLN A 235 1.82 6.76 -0.64
N ALA A 236 1.36 6.35 0.54
CA ALA A 236 0.48 7.18 1.37
C ALA A 236 1.20 8.45 1.86
N SER A 237 2.46 8.33 2.31
CA SER A 237 3.29 9.48 2.72
C SER A 237 3.53 10.42 1.55
N SER A 238 3.95 9.90 0.38
CA SER A 238 4.16 10.72 -0.83
C SER A 238 2.89 11.45 -1.22
N LEU A 239 1.76 10.76 -1.31
CA LEU A 239 0.48 11.37 -1.70
C LEU A 239 0.09 12.53 -0.76
N VAL A 240 0.22 12.34 0.54
CA VAL A 240 -0.11 13.39 1.53
C VAL A 240 0.85 14.56 1.42
N ASN A 241 2.15 14.30 1.26
CA ASN A 241 3.18 15.34 1.17
C ASN A 241 3.10 16.11 -0.15
N ASP A 242 2.87 15.43 -1.28
CA ASP A 242 2.73 16.02 -2.61
C ASP A 242 1.42 16.82 -2.76
N ALA A 243 0.39 16.48 -1.98
CA ALA A 243 -0.86 17.23 -1.95
C ALA A 243 -0.78 18.55 -1.15
N ARG A 244 0.21 18.71 -0.25
CA ARG A 244 0.33 19.90 0.62
C ARG A 244 0.43 21.21 -0.19
N PRO A 245 1.34 21.36 -1.18
CA PRO A 245 1.47 22.61 -1.93
C PRO A 245 0.20 22.98 -2.69
N LEU A 246 -0.51 21.97 -3.22
CA LEU A 246 -1.79 22.17 -3.89
C LEU A 246 -2.85 22.69 -2.92
N LEU A 247 -2.94 22.12 -1.73
CA LEU A 247 -3.91 22.53 -0.72
C LEU A 247 -3.58 23.88 -0.08
N GLU A 248 -2.29 24.23 0.03
CA GLU A 248 -1.85 25.57 0.39
C GLU A 248 -2.32 26.61 -0.62
N SER A 249 -2.19 26.30 -1.91
CA SER A 249 -2.58 27.14 -3.04
C SER A 249 -4.08 27.11 -3.35
N ALA A 250 -4.81 26.10 -2.87
CA ALA A 250 -6.21 25.87 -3.20
C ALA A 250 -7.13 27.07 -2.88
N PRO A 251 -7.00 27.80 -1.75
CA PRO A 251 -7.81 29.00 -1.52
C PRO A 251 -7.60 30.10 -2.56
N TYR A 252 -6.35 30.28 -3.02
CA TYR A 252 -6.04 31.22 -4.10
C TYR A 252 -6.70 30.74 -5.39
N ILE A 253 -6.51 29.47 -5.75
CA ILE A 253 -7.04 28.89 -7.00
C ILE A 253 -8.56 28.98 -7.05
N LEU A 254 -9.22 28.72 -5.91
CA LEU A 254 -10.67 28.72 -5.79
C LEU A 254 -11.26 30.13 -5.57
N GLY A 255 -10.43 31.19 -5.62
CA GLY A 255 -10.88 32.57 -5.49
C GLY A 255 -11.59 32.86 -4.17
N LYS A 256 -11.10 32.28 -3.07
CA LYS A 256 -11.69 32.42 -1.74
C LYS A 256 -11.69 33.88 -1.27
N ASP A 257 -10.56 34.56 -1.46
CA ASP A 257 -10.32 35.95 -1.06
C ASP A 257 -10.84 36.94 -2.10
N LYS A 258 -10.58 36.69 -3.39
CA LYS A 258 -11.08 37.50 -4.50
C LYS A 258 -11.32 36.66 -5.75
N PRO A 259 -12.22 37.09 -6.66
CA PRO A 259 -12.44 36.41 -7.94
C PRO A 259 -11.13 36.21 -8.71
N ARG A 260 -10.96 35.02 -9.29
CA ARG A 260 -9.83 34.67 -10.15
C ARG A 260 -10.31 34.42 -11.56
N LYS A 261 -9.59 34.94 -12.54
CA LYS A 261 -9.88 34.69 -13.95
C LYS A 261 -8.83 33.75 -14.52
N TYR A 262 -9.28 32.71 -15.20
CA TYR A 262 -8.46 31.71 -15.86
C TYR A 262 -8.76 31.73 -17.35
N LEU A 263 -7.71 31.57 -18.16
CA LEU A 263 -7.84 31.31 -19.58
C LEU A 263 -7.77 29.79 -19.77
N ALA A 264 -8.87 29.19 -20.20
CA ALA A 264 -8.91 27.81 -20.67
C ALA A 264 -8.78 27.82 -22.19
N ILE A 265 -7.83 27.03 -22.70
CA ILE A 265 -7.58 26.90 -24.14
C ILE A 265 -7.93 25.47 -24.52
N PHE A 266 -8.80 25.33 -25.52
CA PHE A 266 -9.20 24.03 -26.04
C PHE A 266 -8.28 23.65 -27.19
N GLN A 267 -7.65 22.48 -27.10
CA GLN A 267 -6.74 21.96 -28.10
C GLN A 267 -7.28 20.66 -28.69
N ASN A 268 -7.15 20.51 -30.01
CA ASN A 268 -7.44 19.29 -30.74
C ASN A 268 -6.11 18.58 -31.07
N ASP A 269 -5.86 17.45 -30.41
CA ASP A 269 -4.65 16.64 -30.58
C ASP A 269 -4.65 15.84 -31.90
N ALA A 270 -5.81 15.69 -32.57
CA ALA A 270 -5.88 15.10 -33.92
C ALA A 270 -5.20 15.97 -34.98
N GLU A 271 -5.07 17.27 -34.74
CA GLU A 271 -4.30 18.19 -35.57
C GLU A 271 -3.03 18.60 -34.82
N LEU A 272 -2.04 17.71 -34.83
CA LEU A 272 -0.79 17.90 -34.10
C LEU A 272 -0.07 19.19 -34.52
N ARG A 273 0.12 20.04 -33.52
CA ARG A 273 0.95 21.24 -33.58
C ARG A 273 1.91 21.22 -32.38
N PRO A 274 2.99 22.00 -32.37
CA PRO A 274 4.00 21.97 -31.30
C PRO A 274 3.51 22.38 -29.91
N THR A 275 2.32 22.97 -29.80
CA THR A 275 1.67 23.22 -28.51
C THR A 275 0.89 22.01 -28.00
N GLY A 276 0.95 20.86 -28.68
CA GLY A 276 0.21 19.63 -28.37
C GLY A 276 -1.02 19.37 -29.25
N GLY A 277 -1.42 20.33 -30.10
CA GLY A 277 -2.62 20.26 -30.95
C GLY A 277 -3.06 21.63 -31.45
N PHE A 278 -4.00 21.68 -32.39
CA PHE A 278 -4.59 22.93 -32.89
C PHE A 278 -5.50 23.57 -31.83
N MET A 279 -5.29 24.86 -31.53
CA MET A 279 -6.18 25.57 -30.61
C MET A 279 -7.50 25.87 -31.31
N THR A 280 -8.60 25.26 -30.89
CA THR A 280 -9.91 25.43 -31.53
C THR A 280 -10.72 26.57 -30.93
N GLY A 281 -10.49 26.87 -29.64
CA GLY A 281 -11.25 27.90 -28.95
C GLY A 281 -10.65 28.24 -27.59
N TYR A 282 -11.23 29.24 -26.95
CA TYR A 282 -10.86 29.65 -25.60
C TYR A 282 -12.09 29.95 -24.75
N ALA A 283 -11.93 29.86 -23.43
CA ALA A 283 -12.88 30.37 -22.46
C ALA A 283 -12.16 31.18 -21.37
N ILE A 284 -12.74 32.31 -20.99
CA ILE A 284 -12.35 33.05 -19.80
C ILE A 284 -13.29 32.61 -18.68
N ILE A 285 -12.74 31.88 -17.72
CA ILE A 285 -13.46 31.31 -16.59
C ILE A 285 -13.19 32.18 -15.37
N GLU A 286 -14.22 32.59 -14.65
CA GLU A 286 -14.10 33.21 -13.34
C GLU A 286 -14.40 32.18 -12.25
N VAL A 287 -13.54 32.13 -11.24
CA VAL A 287 -13.77 31.35 -10.02
C VAL A 287 -13.84 32.32 -8.85
N ASN A 288 -14.98 32.34 -8.17
CA ASN A 288 -15.24 33.22 -7.04
C ASN A 288 -15.83 32.40 -5.88
N LYS A 289 -15.10 32.29 -4.77
CA LYS A 289 -15.46 31.46 -3.61
C LYS A 289 -15.84 30.02 -4.00
N GLY A 290 -15.13 29.45 -4.97
CA GLY A 290 -15.40 28.12 -5.52
C GLY A 290 -16.54 28.05 -6.55
N LYS A 291 -17.28 29.14 -6.78
CA LYS A 291 -18.26 29.22 -7.88
C LYS A 291 -17.55 29.47 -9.20
N ILE A 292 -17.75 28.55 -10.14
CA ILE A 292 -17.19 28.63 -11.49
C ILE A 292 -18.26 29.25 -12.41
N SER A 293 -17.91 30.33 -13.10
CA SER A 293 -18.72 30.96 -14.14
C SER A 293 -17.88 31.18 -15.40
N THR A 294 -18.52 31.08 -16.57
CA THR A 294 -17.86 31.44 -17.84
C THR A 294 -18.18 32.89 -18.15
N LEU A 295 -17.16 33.74 -18.25
CA LEU A 295 -17.32 35.15 -18.63
C LEU A 295 -17.40 35.29 -20.14
N GLU A 296 -16.60 34.52 -20.85
CA GLU A 296 -16.49 34.55 -22.31
C GLU A 296 -16.08 33.17 -22.82
N SER A 297 -16.60 32.76 -23.97
CA SER A 297 -16.14 31.58 -24.69
C SER A 297 -16.33 31.82 -26.18
N ASP A 298 -15.28 31.60 -26.97
CA ASP A 298 -15.34 31.79 -28.42
C ASP A 298 -14.26 30.99 -29.15
N ASP A 299 -14.31 31.05 -30.48
CA ASP A 299 -13.28 30.55 -31.37
C ASP A 299 -11.96 31.34 -31.19
N ILE A 300 -10.83 30.65 -31.33
CA ILE A 300 -9.50 31.25 -31.14
C ILE A 300 -9.24 32.44 -32.08
N TYR A 301 -9.81 32.45 -33.29
CA TYR A 301 -9.61 33.53 -34.25
C TYR A 301 -10.26 34.85 -33.79
N LYS A 302 -11.36 34.79 -33.02
CA LYS A 302 -11.96 35.99 -32.43
C LYS A 302 -11.06 36.63 -31.38
N LEU A 303 -10.20 35.85 -30.73
CA LEU A 303 -9.18 36.39 -29.82
C LEU A 303 -8.12 37.18 -30.60
N ASP A 304 -7.71 36.67 -31.76
CA ASP A 304 -6.76 37.35 -32.65
C ASP A 304 -7.30 38.68 -33.18
N GLU A 305 -8.59 38.72 -33.52
CA GLU A 305 -9.25 39.94 -34.01
C GLU A 305 -9.24 41.09 -32.98
N LYS A 306 -9.14 40.78 -31.68
CA LYS A 306 -9.06 41.79 -30.62
C LYS A 306 -7.71 42.51 -30.57
N PHE A 307 -6.67 42.02 -31.25
CA PHE A 307 -5.38 42.69 -31.30
C PHE A 307 -5.37 43.76 -32.42
N PRO A 308 -5.27 45.07 -32.08
CA PRO A 308 -5.39 46.15 -33.06
C PRO A 308 -4.18 46.24 -34.00
N LYS A 309 -3.02 45.70 -33.59
CA LYS A 309 -1.78 45.75 -34.37
C LYS A 309 -1.36 44.34 -34.74
N ARG A 310 -1.37 44.06 -36.05
CA ARG A 310 -0.85 42.80 -36.59
C ARG A 310 0.67 42.89 -36.66
N ILE A 311 1.34 41.95 -36.00
CA ILE A 311 2.80 41.80 -36.07
C ILE A 311 3.10 41.04 -37.37
N PRO A 312 4.09 41.43 -38.18
CA PRO A 312 4.46 40.66 -39.36
C PRO A 312 4.97 39.28 -38.93
N ALA A 313 4.62 38.24 -39.69
CA ALA A 313 5.15 36.91 -39.42
C ALA A 313 6.70 36.91 -39.57
N PRO A 314 7.46 36.20 -38.74
CA PRO A 314 8.88 35.97 -38.92
C PRO A 314 9.21 35.32 -40.24
N ASP A 315 10.40 35.61 -40.73
CA ASP A 315 10.87 35.18 -42.04
C ASP A 315 10.73 33.67 -42.29
N PRO A 316 10.95 32.78 -41.30
CA PRO A 316 10.70 31.35 -41.49
C PRO A 316 9.23 31.03 -41.82
N ILE A 317 8.25 31.65 -41.15
CA ILE A 317 6.83 31.44 -41.51
C ILE A 317 6.55 32.00 -42.90
N LYS A 318 6.99 33.23 -43.19
CA LYS A 318 6.76 33.84 -44.50
C LYS A 318 7.31 33.00 -45.65
N LYS A 319 8.45 32.33 -45.44
CA LYS A 319 9.11 31.48 -46.43
C LYS A 319 8.31 30.22 -46.76
N TYR A 320 7.75 29.54 -45.75
CA TYR A 320 7.08 28.24 -45.95
C TYR A 320 5.55 28.31 -45.92
N HIS A 321 4.98 29.41 -45.42
CA HIS A 321 3.56 29.72 -45.37
C HIS A 321 3.31 31.13 -45.94
N PRO A 322 3.49 31.33 -47.26
CA PRO A 322 3.37 32.65 -47.89
C PRO A 322 1.97 33.28 -47.74
N ASN A 323 0.94 32.45 -47.52
CA ASN A 323 -0.43 32.89 -47.29
C ASN A 323 -0.68 33.38 -45.84
N VAL A 324 0.32 33.37 -44.96
CA VAL A 324 0.23 33.83 -43.57
C VAL A 324 1.16 35.05 -43.37
N PRO A 325 0.76 36.25 -43.85
CA PRO A 325 1.63 37.44 -43.82
C PRO A 325 1.81 38.04 -42.42
N TYR A 326 0.89 37.73 -41.49
CA TYR A 326 0.86 38.26 -40.13
C TYR A 326 0.95 37.14 -39.08
N TRP A 327 1.38 37.53 -37.89
CA TRP A 327 1.50 36.69 -36.72
C TRP A 327 0.16 36.61 -35.97
N TYR A 328 -0.44 35.43 -36.01
CA TYR A 328 -1.67 35.03 -35.33
C TYR A 328 -1.39 34.05 -34.17
N LEU A 329 -2.24 34.00 -33.15
CA LEU A 329 -2.11 33.03 -32.04
C LEU A 329 -2.07 31.57 -32.53
N PRO A 330 -2.90 31.13 -33.49
CA PRO A 330 -2.77 29.79 -34.09
C PRO A 330 -1.52 29.63 -34.97
N SER A 331 -0.96 30.72 -35.51
CA SER A 331 0.29 30.67 -36.30
C SER A 331 1.55 30.49 -35.44
N LEU A 332 1.49 30.82 -34.13
CA LEU A 332 2.52 30.46 -33.15
C LEU A 332 2.78 28.94 -33.16
N GLN A 333 1.73 28.17 -33.46
CA GLN A 333 1.75 26.72 -33.51
C GLN A 333 2.38 26.16 -34.80
N GLN A 334 2.94 26.99 -35.69
CA GLN A 334 3.65 26.53 -36.90
C GLN A 334 5.18 26.69 -36.77
N LEU A 335 5.66 27.67 -35.98
CA LEU A 335 7.10 27.96 -35.88
C LEU A 335 7.93 26.86 -35.28
N THR A 336 7.40 26.16 -34.28
CA THR A 336 8.16 25.14 -33.56
C THR A 336 8.23 23.83 -34.33
N ALA A 337 7.27 23.54 -35.22
CA ALA A 337 7.37 22.46 -36.19
C ALA A 337 8.42 22.78 -37.25
N LEU A 338 8.49 24.05 -37.67
CA LEU A 338 9.49 24.55 -38.59
C LEU A 338 10.90 24.56 -37.97
N LEU A 339 11.03 24.99 -36.71
CA LEU A 339 12.28 24.94 -35.92
C LEU A 339 12.73 23.50 -35.67
N TRP A 340 11.81 22.59 -35.35
CA TRP A 340 12.13 21.17 -35.20
C TRP A 340 12.58 20.53 -36.52
N TRP A 341 11.96 20.88 -37.65
CA TRP A 341 12.38 20.44 -38.97
C TRP A 341 13.75 21.01 -39.36
N ILE A 342 13.99 22.31 -39.10
CA ILE A 342 15.28 22.97 -39.34
C ILE A 342 16.40 22.39 -38.45
N LEU A 343 16.11 22.03 -37.21
CA LEU A 343 17.10 21.51 -36.26
C LEU A 343 17.42 20.01 -36.41
N ASN A 344 16.57 19.23 -37.09
CA ASN A 344 16.75 17.78 -37.25
C ASN A 344 17.01 17.33 -38.69
N PHE A 345 16.79 18.20 -39.69
CA PHE A 345 16.98 17.86 -41.11
C PHE A 345 17.96 18.79 -41.84
N TRP A 346 18.85 19.46 -41.09
CA TRP A 346 20.06 20.10 -41.60
C TRP A 346 21.29 19.67 -40.82
#